data_AF-A0ABD3PX83-F1
#
_entry.id   AF-A0ABD3PX83-F1
#
_cell.length_a   1.000
_cell.length_b   1.000
_cell.length_c   1.000
_cell.angle_alpha   90.00
_cell.angle_beta   90.00
_cell.angle_gamma   90.00
#
_symmetry.space_group_name_H-M   'P 1'
#
loop_
_entity.id
_entity.type
_entity.pdbx_description
1 polymer ?
#
loop_
_entity_poly.entity_id
_entity_poly.type
_entity_poly.pdbx_seq_one_letter_code
_entity_poly.pdbx_strand_id
1 'polypeptide(L)'
;QEFFDIRSEITRCFIEHHSFDAVSVKDVFPFIELNRYVTCDALGTKERHEVGCLLSELFSNHFPDWMWPNVPMTEFVTWLKEFNSYQNASYQNARTPAQLIGMDVQNPFDSMDFLVQQLHEMGEYSLATYICEQYAPLNKFRPNARKYGDAIFGNRISSQEVAVKHVFDEILARYNSMMECRESNQRMTMLVRSGTSSWKLHAP
;
A
#
# COMPACT_ATOMS: atom_id res chain seq x y z
N GLN A 1 1.09 15.01 -20.22
CA GLN A 1 1.09 13.59 -20.64
C GLN A 1 2.49 13.02 -20.50
N GLU A 2 3.46 13.70 -21.12
CA GLU A 2 4.90 13.47 -21.14
C GLU A 2 5.51 13.22 -19.75
N PHE A 3 5.04 13.93 -18.73
CA PHE A 3 5.49 13.72 -17.34
C PHE A 3 5.24 12.28 -16.86
N PHE A 4 4.07 11.71 -17.18
CA PHE A 4 3.72 10.35 -16.78
C PHE A 4 4.43 9.32 -17.65
N ASP A 5 4.57 9.58 -18.95
CA ASP A 5 5.29 8.71 -19.89
C ASP A 5 6.75 8.52 -19.47
N ILE A 6 7.47 9.62 -19.23
CA ILE A 6 8.89 9.57 -18.83
C ILE A 6 9.04 8.83 -17.50
N ARG A 7 8.13 9.05 -16.55
CA ARG A 7 8.19 8.37 -15.25
C ARG A 7 7.89 6.88 -15.37
N SER A 8 6.93 6.50 -16.21
CA SER A 8 6.61 5.09 -16.43
C SER A 8 7.77 4.38 -17.10
N GLU A 9 8.41 4.98 -18.11
CA GLU A 9 9.62 4.46 -18.77
C GLU A 9 10.80 4.27 -17.81
N ILE A 10 11.12 5.30 -17.01
CA ILE A 10 12.20 5.21 -16.02
C ILE A 10 11.91 4.11 -14.98
N THR A 11 10.66 4.02 -14.51
CA THR A 11 10.25 3.01 -13.52
C THR A 11 10.35 1.59 -14.11
N ARG A 12 9.92 1.40 -15.36
CA ARG A 12 10.10 0.15 -16.11
C ARG A 12 11.57 -0.25 -16.19
N CYS A 13 12.43 0.67 -16.60
CA CYS A 13 13.87 0.44 -16.68
C CYS A 13 14.47 -0.01 -15.33
N PHE A 14 14.08 0.62 -14.21
CA PHE A 14 14.54 0.19 -12.89
C PHE A 14 14.06 -1.21 -12.51
N ILE A 15 12.80 -1.55 -12.82
CA ILE A 15 12.23 -2.85 -12.54
C ILE A 15 12.89 -3.95 -13.40
N GLU A 16 13.04 -3.70 -14.70
CA GLU A 16 13.58 -4.66 -15.67
C GLU A 16 15.08 -4.89 -15.52
N HIS A 17 15.85 -3.80 -15.32
CA HIS A 17 17.32 -3.85 -15.45
C HIS A 17 18.07 -3.64 -14.13
N HIS A 18 17.42 -3.16 -13.08
CA HIS A 18 18.09 -2.79 -11.82
C HIS A 18 17.53 -3.51 -10.59
N SER A 19 16.78 -4.59 -10.78
CA SER A 19 16.28 -5.44 -9.69
C SER A 19 15.37 -4.72 -8.66
N PHE A 20 14.76 -3.59 -9.01
CA PHE A 20 13.74 -2.96 -8.18
C PHE A 20 12.43 -3.75 -8.23
N ASP A 21 11.91 -4.13 -7.07
CA ASP A 21 10.69 -4.94 -6.92
C ASP A 21 9.60 -4.21 -6.12
N ALA A 22 9.77 -2.92 -5.84
CA ALA A 22 8.72 -2.10 -5.24
C ALA A 22 8.75 -0.65 -5.73
N VAL A 23 7.57 -0.14 -6.11
CA VAL A 23 7.32 1.26 -6.42
C VAL A 23 6.53 1.87 -5.28
N SER A 24 7.14 2.78 -4.53
CA SER A 24 6.47 3.50 -3.44
C SER A 24 5.78 4.77 -3.96
N VAL A 25 4.51 4.95 -3.59
CA VAL A 25 3.67 6.08 -3.98
C VAL A 25 3.15 6.80 -2.73
N LYS A 26 2.96 8.12 -2.80
CA LYS A 26 2.40 8.95 -1.73
C LYS A 26 0.88 8.79 -1.55
N ASP A 27 0.35 7.57 -1.59
CA ASP A 27 -1.03 7.27 -1.21
C ASP A 27 -1.17 5.79 -0.85
N VAL A 28 -2.01 5.41 0.10
CA VAL A 28 -2.14 4.04 0.64
C VAL A 28 -3.32 3.26 0.08
N PHE A 29 -4.56 3.77 0.15
CA PHE A 29 -5.74 2.90 0.02
C PHE A 29 -5.98 2.35 -1.39
N PRO A 30 -6.03 3.18 -2.46
CA PRO A 30 -6.22 2.67 -3.82
C PRO A 30 -5.11 1.69 -4.25
N PHE A 31 -3.93 1.83 -3.65
CA PHE A 31 -2.76 1.02 -3.96
C PHE A 31 -2.83 -0.39 -3.38
N ILE A 32 -3.58 -0.65 -2.31
CA ILE A 32 -3.74 -2.02 -1.77
C ILE A 32 -4.38 -2.92 -2.83
N GLU A 33 -5.50 -2.46 -3.39
CA GLU A 33 -6.24 -3.20 -4.42
C GLU A 33 -5.49 -3.26 -5.75
N LEU A 34 -4.87 -2.16 -6.16
CA LEU A 34 -4.05 -2.13 -7.36
C LEU A 34 -2.82 -3.05 -7.24
N ASN A 35 -2.18 -3.11 -6.07
CA ASN A 35 -1.08 -4.02 -5.80
C ASN A 35 -1.53 -5.48 -5.89
N ARG A 36 -2.68 -5.81 -5.29
CA ARG A 36 -3.27 -7.14 -5.37
C ARG A 36 -3.52 -7.54 -6.82
N TYR A 37 -4.04 -6.62 -7.63
CA TYR A 37 -4.22 -6.83 -9.06
C TYR A 37 -2.89 -7.17 -9.78
N VAL A 38 -1.85 -6.36 -9.62
CA VAL A 38 -0.57 -6.56 -10.34
C VAL A 38 0.25 -7.75 -9.85
N THR A 39 0.05 -8.20 -8.61
CA THR A 39 0.84 -9.30 -8.00
C THR A 39 0.16 -10.67 -8.01
N CYS A 40 -1.18 -10.73 -8.04
CA CYS A 40 -1.91 -11.99 -7.93
C CYS A 40 -2.27 -12.58 -9.29
N ASP A 41 -1.56 -13.61 -9.76
CA ASP A 41 -1.80 -14.24 -11.07
C ASP A 41 -3.22 -14.84 -11.20
N ALA A 42 -3.84 -15.27 -10.10
CA ALA A 42 -5.21 -15.81 -10.12
C ALA A 42 -6.27 -14.79 -10.58
N LEU A 43 -5.99 -13.48 -10.51
CA LEU A 43 -6.89 -12.44 -11.00
C LEU A 43 -6.85 -12.27 -12.53
N GLY A 44 -5.92 -12.95 -13.22
CA GLY A 44 -5.74 -12.87 -14.67
C GLY A 44 -5.28 -11.49 -15.16
N THR A 45 -5.01 -11.41 -16.46
CA THR A 45 -4.75 -10.14 -17.17
C THR A 45 -6.08 -9.54 -17.63
N LYS A 46 -6.25 -8.23 -17.40
CA LYS A 46 -7.39 -7.46 -17.90
C LYS A 46 -7.00 -6.78 -19.21
N GLU A 47 -7.96 -6.53 -20.08
CA GLU A 47 -7.70 -5.70 -21.25
C GLU A 47 -7.39 -4.25 -20.84
N ARG A 48 -6.69 -3.51 -21.70
CA ARG A 48 -6.27 -2.13 -21.42
C ARG A 48 -7.45 -1.23 -21.00
N HIS A 49 -8.59 -1.35 -21.66
CA HIS A 49 -9.77 -0.56 -21.32
C HIS A 49 -10.28 -0.87 -19.90
N GLU A 50 -10.31 -2.15 -19.52
CA GLU A 50 -10.72 -2.59 -18.20
C GLU A 50 -9.75 -2.13 -17.10
N VAL A 51 -8.45 -2.05 -17.40
CA VAL A 51 -7.46 -1.44 -16.48
C VAL A 51 -7.75 0.05 -16.29
N GLY A 52 -8.10 0.77 -17.36
CA GLY A 52 -8.54 2.16 -17.25
C GLY A 52 -9.77 2.33 -16.35
N CYS A 53 -10.76 1.45 -16.50
CA CYS A 53 -11.95 1.43 -15.64
C CYS A 53 -11.60 1.12 -14.18
N LEU A 54 -10.72 0.14 -13.93
CA LEU A 54 -10.22 -0.17 -12.59
C LEU A 54 -9.56 1.04 -11.94
N LEU A 55 -8.68 1.76 -12.67
CA LEU A 55 -8.05 2.97 -12.16
C LEU A 55 -9.07 4.08 -11.89
N SER A 56 -10.11 4.21 -12.71
CA SER A 56 -11.17 5.20 -12.47
C SER A 56 -11.96 4.86 -11.21
N GLU A 57 -12.31 3.60 -11.01
CA GLU A 57 -13.05 3.12 -9.84
C GLU A 57 -12.23 3.33 -8.55
N LEU A 58 -10.96 2.93 -8.55
CA LEU A 58 -10.11 2.99 -7.36
C LEU A 58 -9.74 4.42 -6.94
N PHE A 59 -9.57 5.35 -7.89
CA PHE A 59 -8.96 6.65 -7.59
C PHE A 59 -9.94 7.84 -7.65
N SER A 60 -11.12 7.73 -8.27
CA SER A 60 -12.05 8.86 -8.49
C SER A 60 -12.52 9.56 -7.20
N ASN A 61 -12.67 8.83 -6.10
CA ASN A 61 -13.08 9.42 -4.81
C ASN A 61 -11.92 10.07 -4.03
N HIS A 62 -10.68 9.85 -4.46
CA HIS A 62 -9.48 10.30 -3.76
C HIS A 62 -8.74 11.39 -4.53
N PHE A 63 -8.86 11.41 -5.86
CA PHE A 63 -8.03 12.23 -6.73
C PHE A 63 -8.76 12.72 -7.98
N PRO A 64 -8.31 13.85 -8.54
CA PRO A 64 -8.78 14.28 -9.85
C PRO A 64 -8.46 13.24 -10.95
N ASP A 65 -9.38 13.08 -11.90
CA ASP A 65 -9.29 12.09 -12.99
C ASP A 65 -8.02 12.22 -13.86
N TRP A 66 -7.39 13.40 -13.91
CA TRP A 66 -6.16 13.58 -14.68
C TRP A 66 -4.94 12.85 -14.06
N MET A 67 -4.99 12.51 -12.77
CA MET A 67 -3.79 12.06 -12.06
C MET A 67 -3.52 10.56 -12.18
N TRP A 68 -4.56 9.72 -12.12
CA TRP A 68 -4.41 8.26 -12.09
C TRP A 68 -5.09 7.53 -13.25
N PRO A 69 -6.37 7.76 -13.58
CA PRO A 69 -7.01 7.12 -14.73
C PRO A 69 -6.63 7.82 -16.04
N ASN A 70 -5.34 7.83 -16.35
CA ASN A 70 -4.79 8.34 -17.60
C ASN A 70 -4.09 7.22 -18.41
N VAL A 71 -3.84 7.50 -19.69
CA VAL A 71 -3.26 6.54 -20.62
C VAL A 71 -1.92 5.98 -20.11
N PRO A 72 -0.94 6.81 -19.68
CA PRO A 72 0.38 6.28 -19.31
C PRO A 72 0.34 5.41 -18.06
N MET A 73 -0.52 5.73 -17.08
CA MET A 73 -0.72 4.89 -15.91
C MET A 73 -1.43 3.59 -16.24
N THR A 74 -2.41 3.63 -17.15
CA THR A 74 -3.09 2.43 -17.65
C THR A 74 -2.08 1.50 -18.32
N GLU A 75 -1.25 2.04 -19.21
CA GLU A 75 -0.19 1.28 -19.89
C GLU A 75 0.83 0.71 -18.92
N PHE A 76 1.25 1.50 -17.93
CA PHE A 76 2.19 1.07 -16.91
C PHE A 76 1.64 -0.08 -16.07
N VAL A 77 0.39 0.00 -15.62
CA VAL A 77 -0.25 -1.05 -14.80
C VAL A 77 -0.48 -2.32 -15.61
N THR A 78 -0.92 -2.21 -16.87
CA THR A 78 -1.03 -3.34 -17.79
C THR A 78 0.33 -4.03 -17.96
N TRP A 79 1.37 -3.27 -18.28
CA TRP A 79 2.72 -3.80 -18.44
C TRP A 79 3.23 -4.46 -17.15
N LEU A 80 3.00 -3.86 -15.98
CA LEU A 80 3.49 -4.39 -14.70
C LEU A 80 2.84 -5.74 -14.37
N LYS A 81 1.53 -5.87 -14.64
CA LYS A 81 0.81 -7.14 -14.49
C LYS A 81 1.42 -8.22 -15.38
N GLU A 82 1.61 -7.92 -16.67
CA GLU A 82 2.20 -8.83 -17.64
C GLU A 82 3.63 -9.22 -17.27
N PHE A 83 4.44 -8.25 -16.86
CA PHE A 83 5.81 -8.44 -16.40
C PHE A 83 5.84 -9.41 -15.20
N ASN A 84 5.02 -9.17 -14.17
CA ASN A 84 4.96 -10.04 -12.99
C ASN A 84 4.52 -11.47 -13.35
N SER A 85 3.48 -11.62 -14.17
CA SER A 85 3.00 -12.95 -14.60
C SER A 85 4.05 -13.70 -15.43
N TYR A 86 4.81 -13.01 -16.28
CA TYR A 86 5.91 -13.62 -17.04
C TYR A 86 7.06 -14.07 -16.12
N GLN A 87 7.44 -13.25 -15.14
CA GLN A 87 8.50 -13.60 -14.18
C GLN A 87 8.11 -14.80 -13.32
N ASN A 88 6.84 -14.91 -12.90
CA ASN A 88 6.35 -16.05 -12.13
C ASN A 88 6.31 -17.35 -12.94
N ALA A 89 6.00 -17.27 -14.24
CA ALA A 89 5.99 -18.45 -15.12
C ALA A 89 7.40 -18.97 -15.45
N SER A 90 8.44 -18.15 -15.29
CA SER A 90 9.83 -18.53 -15.54
C SER A 90 10.40 -19.34 -14.36
N TYR A 91 10.19 -20.65 -14.38
CA TYR A 91 10.61 -21.61 -13.32
C TYR A 91 12.08 -21.54 -12.90
N GLN A 92 12.96 -20.91 -13.69
CA GLN A 92 14.40 -20.87 -13.43
C GLN A 92 14.84 -19.66 -12.58
N ASN A 93 14.02 -18.61 -12.46
CA ASN A 93 14.35 -17.39 -11.73
C ASN A 93 13.08 -16.72 -11.18
N ALA A 94 12.29 -17.44 -10.38
CA ALA A 94 11.13 -16.87 -9.71
C ALA A 94 11.57 -15.68 -8.85
N ARG A 95 11.31 -14.47 -9.35
CA ARG A 95 11.60 -13.22 -8.67
C ARG A 95 10.37 -12.79 -7.89
N THR A 96 10.56 -12.12 -6.76
CA THR A 96 9.48 -11.43 -6.07
C THR A 96 8.74 -10.52 -7.06
N PRO A 97 7.41 -10.65 -7.23
CA PRO A 97 6.63 -9.77 -8.09
C PRO A 97 6.87 -8.32 -7.72
N ALA A 98 7.05 -7.45 -8.71
CA ALA A 98 7.19 -6.03 -8.48
C ALA A 98 5.87 -5.45 -7.94
N GLN A 99 5.95 -4.78 -6.79
CA GLN A 99 4.83 -4.31 -6.00
C GLN A 99 4.57 -2.82 -6.20
N LEU A 100 3.30 -2.41 -6.06
CA LEU A 100 2.90 -1.02 -5.94
C LEU A 100 2.52 -0.74 -4.50
N ILE A 101 3.33 0.02 -3.79
CA ILE A 101 3.17 0.22 -2.35
C ILE A 101 2.81 1.67 -2.06
N GLY A 102 1.75 1.84 -1.30
CA GLY A 102 1.40 3.14 -0.77
C GLY A 102 2.11 3.49 0.53
N MET A 103 2.53 4.75 0.67
CA MET A 103 3.32 5.22 1.83
C MET A 103 2.66 6.35 2.63
N ASP A 104 1.62 7.00 2.11
CA ASP A 104 1.03 8.16 2.79
C ASP A 104 -0.09 7.78 3.78
N VAL A 105 -0.12 8.44 4.93
CA VAL A 105 -1.13 8.23 5.98
C VAL A 105 -2.15 9.36 5.91
N GLN A 106 -2.96 9.37 4.85
CA GLN A 106 -3.95 10.44 4.66
C GLN A 106 -5.19 10.27 5.54
N ASN A 107 -5.63 9.03 5.75
CA ASN A 107 -6.77 8.74 6.61
C ASN A 107 -6.46 7.59 7.59
N PRO A 108 -6.03 7.88 8.83
CA PRO A 108 -5.73 6.84 9.81
C PRO A 108 -6.98 6.05 10.21
N PHE A 109 -8.18 6.62 10.10
CA PHE A 109 -9.41 5.94 10.49
C PHE A 109 -9.81 4.85 9.51
N ASP A 110 -9.63 5.08 8.21
CA ASP A 110 -9.83 4.05 7.20
C ASP A 110 -8.85 2.88 7.40
N SER A 111 -7.62 3.15 7.88
CA SER A 111 -6.65 2.10 8.20
C SER A 111 -7.07 1.30 9.43
N MET A 112 -7.64 1.96 10.44
CA MET A 112 -8.21 1.28 11.61
C MET A 112 -9.39 0.39 11.21
N ASP A 113 -10.28 0.88 10.36
CA ASP A 113 -11.44 0.14 9.87
C ASP A 113 -11.01 -1.06 9.03
N PHE A 114 -10.08 -0.86 8.08
CA PHE A 114 -9.51 -1.93 7.27
C PHE A 114 -8.88 -3.01 8.15
N LEU A 115 -8.07 -2.64 9.13
CA LEU A 115 -7.44 -3.59 10.05
C LEU A 115 -8.48 -4.43 10.81
N VAL A 116 -9.51 -3.79 11.39
CA VAL A 116 -10.57 -4.49 12.12
C VAL A 116 -11.34 -5.44 11.19
N GLN A 117 -11.65 -4.99 9.97
CA GLN A 117 -12.30 -5.82 8.97
C GLN A 117 -11.46 -7.04 8.58
N GLN A 118 -10.16 -6.85 8.33
CA GLN A 118 -9.26 -7.95 7.98
C GLN A 118 -9.16 -8.99 9.11
N LEU A 119 -9.12 -8.55 10.37
CA LEU A 119 -9.13 -9.46 11.52
C LEU A 119 -10.45 -10.26 11.60
N HIS A 120 -11.59 -9.64 11.31
CA HIS A 120 -12.86 -10.37 11.20
C HIS A 120 -12.84 -11.40 10.07
N GLU A 121 -12.35 -11.05 8.89
CA GLU A 121 -12.24 -11.96 7.74
C GLU A 121 -11.32 -13.16 8.04
N MET A 122 -10.30 -12.96 8.89
CA MET A 122 -9.40 -14.02 9.36
C MET A 122 -9.98 -14.84 10.53
N GLY A 123 -11.12 -14.46 11.09
CA GLY A 123 -11.72 -15.12 12.26
C GLY A 123 -11.11 -14.73 13.60
N GLU A 124 -10.29 -13.67 13.65
CA GLU A 124 -9.61 -13.15 14.85
C GLU A 124 -10.52 -12.21 15.66
N TYR A 125 -11.73 -12.67 15.98
CA TYR A 125 -12.80 -11.83 16.56
C TYR A 125 -12.44 -11.21 17.91
N SER A 126 -11.71 -11.93 18.78
CA SER A 126 -11.27 -11.43 20.08
C SER A 126 -10.26 -10.30 19.94
N LEU A 127 -9.29 -10.45 19.04
CA LEU A 127 -8.28 -9.42 18.75
C LEU A 127 -8.92 -8.20 18.09
N ALA A 128 -9.86 -8.40 17.15
CA ALA A 128 -10.62 -7.32 16.54
C ALA A 128 -11.42 -6.50 17.58
N THR A 129 -12.06 -7.19 18.54
CA THR A 129 -12.80 -6.54 19.64
C THR A 129 -11.87 -5.71 20.53
N TYR A 130 -10.74 -6.29 20.95
CA TYR A 130 -9.73 -5.58 21.74
C TYR A 130 -9.22 -4.31 21.02
N ILE A 131 -8.90 -4.42 19.73
CA ILE A 131 -8.40 -3.28 18.94
C ILE A 131 -9.47 -2.20 18.80
N CYS A 132 -10.74 -2.56 18.59
CA CYS A 132 -11.85 -1.61 18.57
C CYS A 132 -11.95 -0.81 19.88
N GLU A 133 -11.79 -1.48 21.03
CA GLU A 133 -11.80 -0.84 22.34
C GLU A 133 -10.61 0.12 22.52
N GLN A 134 -9.41 -0.27 22.07
CA GLN A 134 -8.23 0.60 22.12
C GLN A 134 -8.39 1.86 21.24
N TYR A 135 -9.05 1.74 20.07
CA TYR A 135 -9.31 2.87 19.20
C TYR A 135 -10.52 3.73 19.60
N ALA A 136 -11.38 3.25 20.50
CA ALA A 136 -12.61 3.94 20.88
C ALA A 136 -12.42 5.43 21.28
N PRO A 137 -11.36 5.83 22.01
CA PRO A 137 -11.12 7.24 22.34
C PRO A 137 -10.85 8.15 21.12
N LEU A 138 -10.35 7.58 20.02
CA LEU A 138 -10.03 8.30 18.78
C LEU A 138 -11.27 8.52 17.91
N ASN A 139 -12.33 7.73 18.08
CA ASN A 139 -13.52 7.78 17.21
C ASN A 139 -14.18 9.17 17.13
N LYS A 140 -14.11 9.97 18.20
CA LYS A 140 -14.62 11.35 18.21
C LYS A 140 -13.89 12.30 17.24
N PHE A 141 -12.70 11.92 16.78
CA PHE A 141 -11.88 12.69 15.84
C PHE A 141 -12.01 12.21 14.39
N ARG A 142 -12.80 11.16 14.11
CA ARG A 142 -13.04 10.62 12.75
C ARG A 142 -13.35 11.69 11.70
N PRO A 143 -14.24 12.67 11.95
CA PRO A 143 -14.55 13.68 10.94
C PRO A 143 -13.37 14.60 10.60
N ASN A 144 -12.37 14.71 11.49
CA ASN A 144 -11.22 15.57 11.29
C ASN A 144 -10.06 15.17 12.24
N ALA A 145 -9.12 14.38 11.73
CA ALA A 145 -7.94 13.93 12.48
C ALA A 145 -7.09 15.10 13.02
N ARG A 146 -7.08 16.26 12.36
CA ARG A 146 -6.34 17.44 12.83
C ARG A 146 -6.83 17.93 14.19
N LYS A 147 -8.13 17.79 14.49
CA LYS A 147 -8.68 18.16 15.80
C LYS A 147 -8.08 17.34 16.95
N TYR A 148 -7.63 16.12 16.68
CA TYR A 148 -6.88 15.32 17.67
C TYR A 148 -5.54 16.00 17.97
N GLY A 149 -4.76 16.31 16.93
CA GLY A 149 -3.47 17.00 17.06
C GLY A 149 -3.59 18.36 17.76
N ASP A 150 -4.58 19.17 17.39
CA ASP A 150 -4.85 20.46 18.03
C ASP A 150 -5.19 20.30 19.52
N ALA A 151 -5.95 19.27 19.88
CA ALA A 151 -6.34 19.02 21.27
C ALA A 151 -5.16 18.52 22.13
N ILE A 152 -4.27 17.71 21.56
CA ILE A 152 -3.01 17.29 22.20
C ILE A 152 -2.08 18.47 22.39
N PHE A 153 -1.85 19.25 21.33
CA PHE A 153 -0.98 20.43 21.37
C PHE A 153 -1.49 21.48 22.38
N GLY A 154 -2.82 21.64 22.46
CA GLY A 154 -3.46 22.50 23.45
C GLY A 154 -3.60 21.89 24.85
N ASN A 155 -3.01 20.72 25.12
CA ASN A 155 -3.08 19.98 26.38
C ASN A 155 -4.51 19.76 26.93
N ARG A 156 -5.49 19.59 26.02
CA ARG A 156 -6.91 19.40 26.35
C ARG A 156 -7.25 17.93 26.58
N ILE A 157 -6.42 17.04 26.06
CA ILE A 157 -6.55 15.59 26.17
C ILE A 157 -5.16 14.95 26.28
N SER A 158 -5.11 13.73 26.80
CA SER A 158 -3.90 12.90 26.80
C SER A 158 -3.72 12.17 25.46
N SER A 159 -2.46 11.94 25.08
CA SER A 159 -2.09 11.13 23.92
C SER A 159 -2.64 9.71 24.02
N GLN A 160 -2.98 9.14 22.87
CA GLN A 160 -3.40 7.75 22.71
C GLN A 160 -2.26 6.92 22.10
N GLU A 161 -1.06 7.48 22.00
CA GLU A 161 0.13 6.83 21.44
C GLU A 161 0.40 5.47 22.10
N VAL A 162 0.28 5.37 23.42
CA VAL A 162 0.48 4.10 24.14
C VAL A 162 -0.54 3.04 23.70
N ALA A 163 -1.83 3.41 23.62
CA ALA A 163 -2.87 2.49 23.17
C ALA A 163 -2.65 2.05 21.70
N VAL A 164 -2.32 3.00 20.81
CA VAL A 164 -2.02 2.70 19.40
C VAL A 164 -0.78 1.83 19.26
N LYS A 165 0.25 2.06 20.08
CA LYS A 165 1.45 1.23 20.12
C LYS A 165 1.12 -0.19 20.56
N HIS A 166 0.30 -0.36 21.60
CA HIS A 166 -0.13 -1.68 22.04
C HIS A 166 -0.89 -2.43 20.94
N VAL A 167 -1.78 -1.74 20.21
CA VAL A 167 -2.43 -2.33 19.03
C VAL A 167 -1.40 -2.79 17.98
N PHE A 168 -0.41 -1.94 17.66
CA PHE A 168 0.65 -2.32 16.73
C PHE A 168 1.46 -3.53 17.20
N ASP A 169 1.83 -3.57 18.48
CA ASP A 169 2.59 -4.67 19.06
C ASP A 169 1.81 -6.00 18.99
N GLU A 170 0.51 -5.99 19.28
CA GLU A 170 -0.37 -7.17 19.20
C GLU A 170 -0.50 -7.69 17.76
N ILE A 171 -0.68 -6.78 16.78
CA ILE A 171 -0.74 -7.15 15.36
C ILE A 171 0.60 -7.73 14.92
N LEU A 172 1.71 -7.12 15.33
CA LEU A 172 3.05 -7.58 14.96
C LEU A 172 3.35 -8.95 15.57
N ALA A 173 2.98 -9.17 16.83
CA ALA A 173 3.09 -10.47 17.48
C ALA A 173 2.25 -11.53 16.72
N ARG A 174 1.02 -11.20 16.34
CA ARG A 174 0.18 -12.09 15.53
C ARG A 174 0.80 -12.36 14.16
N TYR A 175 1.30 -11.35 13.48
CA TYR A 175 1.99 -11.49 12.20
C TYR A 175 3.21 -12.42 12.31
N ASN A 176 4.08 -12.20 13.30
CA ASN A 176 5.26 -13.03 13.51
C ASN A 176 4.87 -14.49 13.79
N SER A 177 3.83 -14.73 14.60
CA SER A 177 3.32 -16.10 14.83
C SER A 177 2.82 -16.78 13.54
N MET A 178 2.24 -16.01 12.61
CA MET A 178 1.84 -16.53 11.30
C MET A 178 3.04 -16.82 10.41
N MET A 179 4.05 -15.96 10.43
CA MET A 179 5.23 -16.08 9.56
C MET A 179 6.21 -17.14 10.02
N GLU A 180 6.40 -17.32 11.33
CA GLU A 180 7.16 -18.45 11.91
C GLU A 180 6.54 -19.79 11.51
N CYS A 181 5.21 -19.82 11.30
CA CYS A 181 4.51 -20.98 10.75
C CYS A 181 4.73 -21.18 9.24
N ARG A 182 5.37 -20.22 8.53
CA ARG A 182 5.35 -20.10 7.06
C ARG A 182 6.71 -19.93 6.37
N GLU A 183 7.85 -20.02 7.06
CA GLU A 183 9.14 -19.59 6.47
C GLU A 183 9.46 -20.16 5.06
N SER A 184 9.63 -19.24 4.09
CA SER A 184 10.90 -19.05 3.37
C SER A 184 10.95 -17.75 2.53
N ASN A 185 12.01 -16.96 2.78
CA ASN A 185 12.72 -16.00 1.90
C ASN A 185 11.93 -15.00 1.02
N GLN A 186 11.87 -13.71 1.43
CA GLN A 186 11.87 -12.58 0.49
C GLN A 186 12.67 -11.38 1.04
N ARG A 187 13.68 -10.92 0.29
CA ARG A 187 14.31 -9.60 0.44
C ARG A 187 13.64 -8.64 -0.54
N MET A 188 13.33 -7.42 -0.11
CA MET A 188 12.65 -6.39 -0.90
C MET A 188 13.59 -5.19 -1.12
N THR A 189 13.65 -4.66 -2.35
CA THR A 189 14.46 -3.51 -2.77
C THR A 189 13.56 -2.36 -3.24
N MET A 190 13.47 -1.30 -2.43
CA MET A 190 12.45 -0.25 -2.58
C MET A 190 12.98 1.05 -3.18
N LEU A 191 12.18 1.70 -4.03
CA LEU A 191 12.39 3.08 -4.47
C LEU A 191 11.54 4.05 -3.62
N VAL A 192 12.17 4.91 -2.82
CA VAL A 192 11.50 5.92 -1.97
C VAL A 192 11.77 7.33 -2.51
N ARG A 193 10.75 8.20 -2.55
CA ARG A 193 10.91 9.62 -2.92
C ARG A 193 10.41 10.54 -1.80
N SER A 194 11.33 11.18 -1.08
CA SER A 194 11.08 12.44 -0.37
C SER A 194 11.53 13.63 -1.22
N GLY A 195 11.03 14.83 -0.93
CA GLY A 195 11.17 16.02 -1.78
C GLY A 195 12.61 16.49 -2.04
N THR A 196 12.73 17.24 -3.14
CA THR A 196 13.83 18.09 -3.65
C THR A 196 15.20 17.98 -2.96
N SER A 197 15.98 16.96 -3.30
CA SER A 197 17.34 17.06 -3.87
C SER A 197 18.16 15.78 -3.60
N SER A 198 18.80 15.29 -4.66
CA SER A 198 19.71 14.13 -4.73
C SER A 198 19.10 12.73 -4.56
N TRP A 199 19.36 11.87 -5.56
CA TRP A 199 19.16 10.43 -5.48
C TRP A 199 20.14 9.86 -4.45
N LYS A 200 19.63 9.21 -3.40
CA LYS A 200 20.46 8.37 -2.53
C LYS A 200 19.94 6.94 -2.61
N LEU A 201 20.77 6.07 -3.18
CA LEU A 201 20.61 4.62 -3.07
C LEU A 201 20.75 4.25 -1.60
N HIS A 202 19.69 3.67 -1.03
CA HIS A 202 19.78 2.96 0.23
C HIS A 202 19.68 1.46 -0.09
N ALA A 203 20.84 0.81 -0.09
CA ALA A 203 20.95 -0.63 0.10
C ALA A 203 21.30 -0.87 1.59
N PRO A 204 20.79 -1.93 2.24
CA PRO A 204 21.44 -2.47 3.42
C PRO A 204 22.81 -3.06 3.09
#